data_AF-A0A950TT59-F1
#
_entry.id   AF-A0A950TT59-F1
#
_cell.length_a   1.000
_cell.length_b   1.000
_cell.length_c   1.000
_cell.angle_alpha   90.00
_cell.angle_beta   90.00
_cell.angle_gamma   90.00
#
_symmetry.space_group_name_H-M   'P 1'
#
loop_
_entity.id
_entity.type
_entity.pdbx_description
1 polymer ?
#
loop_
_entity_poly.entity_id
_entity_poly.type
_entity_poly.pdbx_seq_one_letter_code
_entity_poly.pdbx_strand_id
1 'polypeptide(L)'
;MSKLTLSIAVGDYDRVRPLVDGVVLVDGVDPIFMLLEPEEIFFRALRHAEFDICELSLSSFTLKAANGDCPYAGVPVFPSRAFRHNSIYIRTDRGIGRPEDLKGKRIGVPEYQVTANVWVRAMLEEDHGVKPSDVTWVRGGYEHPGRIEKIARCDGCMMILRRPRRHGSARHGSFRSCTLLACDAL
;
A
#
# COMPACT_ATOMS: atom_id res chain seq x y z
N MET A 1 24.46 -24.25 18.01
CA MET A 1 24.27 -22.81 18.28
C MET A 1 22.87 -22.62 18.85
N SER A 2 22.64 -21.60 19.68
CA SER A 2 21.28 -21.18 20.04
C SER A 2 20.56 -20.64 18.80
N LYS A 3 19.24 -20.80 18.73
CA LYS A 3 18.42 -20.16 17.70
C LYS A 3 18.38 -18.65 17.92
N LEU A 4 18.24 -17.87 16.85
CA LEU A 4 17.95 -16.46 16.90
C LEU A 4 16.45 -16.25 17.14
N THR A 5 16.10 -15.61 18.26
CA THR A 5 14.72 -15.16 18.50
C THR A 5 14.47 -13.89 17.69
N LEU A 6 13.52 -13.92 16.74
CA LEU A 6 13.22 -12.80 15.85
C LEU A 6 11.73 -12.46 15.88
N SER A 7 11.41 -11.18 15.97
CA SER A 7 10.05 -10.65 15.88
C SER A 7 9.61 -10.49 14.42
N ILE A 8 8.44 -11.04 14.07
CA ILE A 8 7.96 -11.10 12.68
C ILE A 8 6.52 -10.56 12.60
N ALA A 9 6.35 -9.36 12.05
CA ALA A 9 5.05 -8.71 11.88
C ALA A 9 4.52 -8.85 10.43
N VAL A 10 3.48 -9.66 10.24
CA VAL A 10 2.90 -9.99 8.93
C VAL A 10 1.37 -10.01 9.00
N GLY A 11 0.70 -9.84 7.85
CA GLY A 11 -0.74 -10.06 7.75
C GLY A 11 -1.09 -11.55 7.81
N ASP A 12 -2.28 -11.89 8.29
CA ASP A 12 -2.75 -13.29 8.30
C ASP A 12 -3.15 -13.74 6.89
N TYR A 13 -2.22 -14.39 6.20
CA TYR A 13 -2.42 -14.90 4.85
C TYR A 13 -2.09 -16.38 4.72
N ASP A 14 -2.85 -17.06 3.86
CA ASP A 14 -2.62 -18.42 3.35
C ASP A 14 -1.13 -18.80 3.13
N ARG A 15 -0.37 -17.89 2.54
CA ARG A 15 1.05 -18.04 2.14
C ARG A 15 2.08 -17.81 3.24
N VAL A 16 1.69 -17.18 4.37
CA VAL A 16 2.56 -17.11 5.57
C VAL A 16 2.16 -18.15 6.62
N ARG A 17 0.92 -18.64 6.55
CA ARG A 17 0.34 -19.59 7.51
C ARG A 17 1.20 -20.84 7.79
N PRO A 18 1.85 -21.49 6.81
CA PRO A 18 2.73 -22.64 7.09
C PRO A 18 3.93 -22.31 7.99
N LEU A 19 4.43 -21.06 7.97
CA LEU A 19 5.49 -20.61 8.87
C LEU A 19 4.95 -20.32 10.27
N VAL A 20 3.78 -19.67 10.34
CA VAL A 20 3.08 -19.29 11.58
C VAL A 20 2.65 -20.51 12.39
N ASP A 21 2.09 -21.52 11.71
CA ASP A 21 1.60 -22.76 12.33
C ASP A 21 2.73 -23.78 12.57
N GLY A 22 4.00 -23.44 12.26
CA GLY A 22 5.17 -24.29 12.49
C GLY A 22 5.32 -25.49 11.53
N VAL A 23 4.48 -25.58 10.50
CA VAL A 23 4.54 -26.64 9.45
C VAL A 23 5.82 -26.52 8.60
N VAL A 24 6.29 -25.29 8.39
CA VAL A 24 7.55 -24.96 7.74
C VAL A 24 8.41 -24.18 8.73
N LEU A 25 9.62 -24.64 8.99
CA LEU A 25 10.55 -24.01 9.92
C LEU A 25 11.59 -23.17 9.17
N VAL A 26 12.04 -22.08 9.82
CA VAL A 26 13.21 -21.31 9.39
C VAL A 26 14.42 -21.85 10.15
N ASP A 27 15.45 -22.31 9.42
CA ASP A 27 16.65 -22.85 10.05
C ASP A 27 17.38 -21.78 10.89
N GLY A 28 17.90 -22.20 12.04
CA GLY A 28 18.57 -21.31 13.00
C GLY A 28 17.68 -20.26 13.69
N VAL A 29 16.37 -20.18 13.42
CA VAL A 29 15.48 -19.14 13.95
C VAL A 29 14.38 -19.70 14.86
N ASP A 30 14.00 -18.90 15.86
CA ASP A 30 12.87 -19.09 16.75
C ASP A 30 11.91 -17.88 16.60
N PRO A 31 10.91 -17.96 15.70
CA PRO A 31 10.15 -16.78 15.29
C PRO A 31 9.01 -16.44 16.25
N ILE A 32 8.90 -15.16 16.63
CA ILE A 32 7.75 -14.60 17.36
C ILE A 32 6.86 -13.89 16.34
N PHE A 33 5.81 -14.58 15.87
CA PHE A 33 4.85 -14.02 14.92
C PHE A 33 3.85 -13.08 15.57
N MET A 34 3.65 -11.92 14.94
CA MET A 34 2.58 -10.97 15.23
C MET A 34 1.71 -10.83 13.97
N LEU A 35 0.51 -11.40 14.03
CA LEU A 35 -0.49 -11.27 12.97
C LEU A 35 -1.24 -9.97 13.17
N LEU A 36 -0.96 -8.98 12.32
CA LEU A 36 -1.44 -7.61 12.47
C LEU A 36 -2.01 -7.09 11.15
N GLU A 37 -2.90 -6.11 11.23
CA GLU A 37 -3.39 -5.43 10.03
C GLU A 37 -2.25 -4.64 9.36
N PRO A 38 -2.10 -4.68 8.02
CA PRO A 38 -0.99 -4.02 7.32
C PRO A 38 -0.87 -2.52 7.65
N GLU A 39 -2.00 -1.86 7.94
CA GLU A 39 -1.98 -0.46 8.32
C GLU A 39 -1.21 -0.20 9.63
N GLU A 40 -1.36 -1.07 10.62
CA GLU A 40 -0.68 -1.01 11.91
C GLU A 40 0.80 -1.39 11.76
N ILE A 41 1.10 -2.48 11.04
CA ILE A 41 2.48 -2.91 10.75
C ILE A 41 3.25 -1.75 10.13
N PHE A 42 2.71 -1.11 9.09
CA PHE A 42 3.39 -0.02 8.40
C PHE A 42 3.57 1.22 9.29
N PHE A 43 2.67 1.46 10.25
CA PHE A 43 2.81 2.58 11.18
C PHE A 43 3.95 2.35 12.17
N ARG A 44 3.91 1.19 12.85
CA ARG A 44 4.90 0.77 13.85
C ARG A 44 6.30 0.64 13.23
N ALA A 45 6.41 -0.04 12.09
CA ALA A 45 7.67 -0.20 11.37
C ALA A 45 8.27 1.14 10.90
N LEU A 46 7.51 1.98 10.19
CA LEU A 46 8.08 3.19 9.56
C LEU A 46 8.34 4.35 10.52
N ARG A 47 7.77 4.33 11.73
CA ARG A 47 8.01 5.36 12.77
C ARG A 47 8.92 4.90 13.90
N HIS A 48 8.90 3.62 14.25
CA HIS A 48 9.56 3.12 15.46
C HIS A 48 10.55 1.97 15.21
N ALA A 49 10.65 1.47 13.96
CA ALA A 49 11.49 0.31 13.60
C ALA A 49 11.27 -0.89 14.54
N GLU A 50 10.02 -1.13 14.92
CA GLU A 50 9.64 -1.95 16.09
C GLU A 50 9.82 -3.48 15.91
N PHE A 51 10.09 -3.92 14.69
CA PHE A 51 10.13 -5.35 14.32
C PHE A 51 11.45 -5.69 13.63
N ASP A 52 11.99 -6.89 13.85
CA ASP A 52 13.16 -7.41 13.13
C ASP A 52 12.82 -7.71 11.66
N ILE A 53 11.64 -8.30 11.43
CA ILE A 53 11.09 -8.61 10.11
C ILE A 53 9.66 -8.10 10.05
N CYS A 54 9.31 -7.34 9.01
CA CYS A 54 7.93 -6.90 8.81
C CYS A 54 7.55 -6.72 7.34
N GLU A 55 6.24 -6.73 7.07
CA GLU A 55 5.71 -6.23 5.81
C GLU A 55 5.77 -4.69 5.75
N LEU A 56 6.05 -4.16 4.57
CA LEU A 56 6.02 -2.72 4.28
C LEU A 56 5.20 -2.43 3.02
N SER A 57 4.49 -1.29 3.02
CA SER A 57 3.93 -0.72 1.79
C SER A 57 5.07 -0.41 0.82
N LEU A 58 5.11 -1.10 -0.33
CA LEU A 58 6.16 -0.94 -1.35
C LEU A 58 6.45 0.53 -1.69
N SER A 59 5.42 1.33 -1.96
CA SER A 59 5.57 2.76 -2.26
C SER A 59 6.17 3.55 -1.09
N SER A 60 5.79 3.20 0.14
CA SER A 60 6.31 3.83 1.36
C SER A 60 7.78 3.45 1.60
N PHE A 61 8.13 2.18 1.38
CA PHE A 61 9.51 1.70 1.36
C PHE A 61 10.34 2.40 0.28
N THR A 62 9.85 2.50 -0.96
CA THR A 62 10.57 3.18 -2.06
C THR A 62 10.87 4.64 -1.75
N LEU A 63 9.94 5.37 -1.13
CA LEU A 63 10.19 6.76 -0.70
C LEU A 63 11.28 6.85 0.38
N LYS A 64 11.17 6.03 1.44
CA LYS A 64 12.19 5.96 2.51
C LYS A 64 13.57 5.53 1.99
N ALA A 65 13.61 4.57 1.08
CA ALA A 65 14.85 4.08 0.47
C ALA A 65 15.48 5.15 -0.44
N ALA A 66 14.68 5.87 -1.24
CA ALA A 66 15.16 6.97 -2.07
C ALA A 66 15.68 8.17 -1.26
N ASN A 67 15.10 8.41 -0.07
CA ASN A 67 15.55 9.41 0.89
C ASN A 67 16.79 8.99 1.71
N GLY A 68 17.18 7.71 1.66
CA GLY A 68 18.27 7.16 2.47
C GLY A 68 17.95 6.97 3.95
N ASP A 69 16.68 7.04 4.36
CA ASP A 69 16.22 7.00 5.76
C ASP A 69 15.30 5.80 6.07
N CYS A 70 15.41 4.73 5.27
CA CYS A 70 14.72 3.46 5.53
C CYS A 70 15.51 2.61 6.55
N PRO A 71 14.92 2.23 7.69
CA PRO A 71 15.58 1.34 8.66
C PRO A 71 15.58 -0.15 8.25
N TYR A 72 14.98 -0.50 7.10
CA TYR A 72 14.78 -1.87 6.65
C TYR A 72 15.47 -2.15 5.30
N ALA A 73 16.00 -3.36 5.15
CA ALA A 73 16.39 -3.90 3.85
C ALA A 73 15.17 -4.57 3.17
N GLY A 74 14.90 -4.23 1.91
CA GLY A 74 13.78 -4.79 1.17
C GLY A 74 14.10 -6.14 0.53
N VAL A 75 13.27 -7.15 0.77
CA VAL A 75 13.30 -8.45 0.08
C VAL A 75 12.12 -8.50 -0.90
N PRO A 76 12.27 -8.99 -2.16
CA PRO A 76 11.22 -8.96 -3.18
C PRO A 76 10.14 -10.06 -3.00
N VAL A 77 9.65 -10.22 -1.77
CA VAL A 77 8.48 -11.05 -1.44
C VAL A 77 7.27 -10.14 -1.30
N PHE A 78 6.13 -10.54 -1.87
CA PHE A 78 4.89 -9.78 -1.81
C PHE A 78 3.77 -10.61 -1.16
N PRO A 79 3.70 -10.66 0.19
CA PRO A 79 2.68 -11.38 0.91
C PRO A 79 1.31 -10.70 0.90
N SER A 80 1.14 -9.53 0.27
CA SER A 80 -0.19 -8.91 0.11
C SER A 80 -0.61 -8.89 -1.36
N ARG A 81 -1.72 -9.56 -1.68
CA ARG A 81 -2.28 -9.66 -3.04
C ARG A 81 -3.76 -9.26 -3.02
N ALA A 82 -4.12 -8.24 -3.78
CA ALA A 82 -5.49 -7.71 -3.86
C ALA A 82 -5.78 -7.13 -5.26
N PHE A 83 -7.01 -7.27 -5.73
CA PHE A 83 -7.44 -6.77 -7.04
C PHE A 83 -7.82 -5.28 -6.98
N ARG A 84 -6.91 -4.39 -7.40
CA ARG A 84 -6.98 -2.94 -7.13
C ARG A 84 -8.13 -2.16 -7.79
N HIS A 85 -8.82 -2.71 -8.78
CA HIS A 85 -9.94 -2.00 -9.42
C HIS A 85 -11.15 -1.89 -8.46
N ASN A 86 -11.23 -2.75 -7.44
CA ASN A 86 -12.27 -2.68 -6.39
C ASN A 86 -12.03 -1.58 -5.34
N SER A 87 -10.94 -0.83 -5.46
CA SER A 87 -10.53 0.15 -4.45
C SER A 87 -11.08 1.56 -4.71
N ILE A 88 -11.78 1.78 -5.83
CA ILE A 88 -12.41 3.06 -6.20
C ILE A 88 -13.88 3.01 -5.82
N TYR A 89 -14.31 3.93 -4.96
CA TYR A 89 -15.71 4.12 -4.57
C TYR A 89 -16.16 5.50 -5.02
N ILE A 90 -17.33 5.55 -5.66
CA ILE A 90 -17.93 6.77 -6.19
C ILE A 90 -19.28 7.02 -5.55
N ARG A 91 -19.64 8.30 -5.43
CA ARG A 91 -21.02 8.70 -5.14
C ARG A 91 -21.89 8.53 -6.39
N THR A 92 -22.97 7.77 -6.27
CA THR A 92 -23.90 7.50 -7.38
C THR A 92 -24.73 8.73 -7.79
N ASP A 93 -24.78 9.78 -6.96
CA ASP A 93 -25.49 11.04 -7.22
C ASP A 93 -24.61 12.15 -7.81
N ARG A 94 -23.33 11.87 -8.11
CA ARG A 94 -22.37 12.86 -8.67
C ARG A 94 -22.16 12.77 -10.19
N GLY A 95 -22.94 11.94 -10.88
CA GLY A 95 -22.88 11.79 -12.34
C GLY A 95 -21.60 11.14 -12.86
N ILE A 96 -20.93 10.34 -12.03
CA ILE A 96 -19.72 9.59 -12.39
C ILE A 96 -20.16 8.22 -12.93
N GLY A 97 -20.17 8.06 -14.26
CA GLY A 97 -20.56 6.83 -14.94
C GLY A 97 -19.38 6.06 -15.56
N ARG A 98 -18.25 6.74 -15.80
CA ARG A 98 -17.01 6.17 -16.34
C ARG A 98 -15.77 6.81 -15.69
N PRO A 99 -14.58 6.19 -15.75
CA PRO A 99 -13.37 6.74 -15.13
C PRO A 99 -12.99 8.15 -15.62
N GLU A 100 -13.28 8.48 -16.88
CA GLU A 100 -12.99 9.79 -17.46
C GLU A 100 -13.78 10.93 -16.79
N ASP A 101 -14.92 10.64 -16.16
CA ASP A 101 -15.74 11.61 -15.43
C ASP A 101 -15.09 12.09 -14.11
N LEU A 102 -14.00 11.42 -13.68
CA LEU A 102 -13.18 11.84 -12.53
C LEU A 102 -12.36 13.09 -12.81
N LYS A 103 -12.20 13.51 -14.07
CA LYS A 103 -11.49 14.74 -14.44
C LYS A 103 -12.19 15.97 -13.86
N GLY A 104 -11.44 16.79 -13.13
CA GLY A 104 -11.92 17.94 -12.38
C GLY A 104 -12.62 17.61 -11.04
N LYS A 105 -12.69 16.33 -10.62
CA LYS A 105 -13.32 15.92 -9.36
C LYS A 105 -12.35 15.95 -8.17
N ARG A 106 -12.90 15.76 -6.97
CA ARG A 106 -12.15 15.65 -5.71
C ARG A 106 -12.10 14.18 -5.30
N ILE A 107 -10.90 13.64 -5.13
CA ILE A 107 -10.72 12.24 -4.67
C ILE A 107 -10.08 12.24 -3.28
N GLY A 108 -10.84 11.74 -2.30
CA GLY A 108 -10.43 11.50 -0.93
C GLY A 108 -9.55 10.26 -0.81
N VAL A 109 -8.39 10.41 -0.18
CA VAL A 109 -7.44 9.33 0.10
C VAL A 109 -6.95 9.38 1.55
N PRO A 110 -6.68 8.24 2.20
CA PRO A 110 -6.10 8.22 3.54
C PRO A 110 -4.70 8.86 3.56
N GLU A 111 -3.88 8.53 2.57
CA GLU A 111 -2.49 8.94 2.40
C GLU A 111 -2.16 8.88 0.90
N TYR A 112 -1.48 9.88 0.34
CA TYR A 112 -1.28 9.99 -1.11
C TYR A 112 -0.34 8.89 -1.67
N GLN A 113 0.68 8.54 -0.88
CA GLN A 113 1.76 7.60 -1.21
C GLN A 113 1.45 6.12 -0.98
N VAL A 114 0.24 5.73 -0.55
CA VAL A 114 -0.05 4.31 -0.28
C VAL A 114 0.01 3.50 -1.58
N THR A 115 0.59 2.30 -1.52
CA THR A 115 0.80 1.42 -2.68
C THR A 115 -0.48 1.19 -3.49
N ALA A 116 -1.64 1.02 -2.84
CA ALA A 116 -2.94 0.93 -3.49
C ALA A 116 -3.26 2.14 -4.37
N ASN A 117 -3.01 3.35 -3.86
CA ASN A 117 -3.32 4.62 -4.49
C ASN A 117 -2.34 4.94 -5.64
N VAL A 118 -1.13 4.37 -5.60
CA VAL A 118 -0.20 4.37 -6.74
C VAL A 118 -0.75 3.49 -7.87
N TRP A 119 -1.17 2.25 -7.57
CA TRP A 119 -1.75 1.34 -8.57
C TRP A 119 -3.02 1.89 -9.20
N VAL A 120 -3.94 2.45 -8.41
CA VAL A 120 -5.17 3.07 -8.94
C VAL A 120 -4.85 4.24 -9.87
N ARG A 121 -3.91 5.12 -9.49
CA ARG A 121 -3.49 6.23 -10.37
C ARG A 121 -2.84 5.75 -11.66
N ALA A 122 -2.02 4.69 -11.60
CA ALA A 122 -1.44 4.08 -12.79
C ALA A 122 -2.51 3.49 -13.72
N MET A 123 -3.52 2.79 -13.19
CA MET A 123 -4.65 2.26 -13.96
C MET A 123 -5.48 3.39 -14.61
N LEU A 124 -5.82 4.42 -13.84
CA LEU A 124 -6.55 5.59 -14.34
C LEU A 124 -5.78 6.32 -15.45
N GLU A 125 -4.45 6.44 -15.34
CA GLU A 125 -3.62 7.10 -16.36
C GLU A 125 -3.37 6.23 -17.59
N GLU A 126 -2.96 4.96 -17.42
CA GLU A 126 -2.58 4.08 -18.53
C GLU A 126 -3.77 3.53 -19.32
N ASP A 127 -4.88 3.18 -18.66
CA ASP A 127 -6.02 2.52 -19.30
C ASP A 127 -7.14 3.52 -19.67
N HIS A 128 -7.25 4.65 -18.96
CA HIS A 128 -8.33 5.65 -19.13
C HIS A 128 -7.85 7.07 -19.46
N GLY A 129 -6.54 7.32 -19.49
CA GLY A 129 -5.98 8.65 -19.79
C GLY A 129 -6.40 9.74 -18.79
N VAL A 130 -6.75 9.36 -17.56
CA VAL A 130 -7.04 10.25 -16.42
C VAL A 130 -5.76 10.45 -15.64
N LYS A 131 -5.08 11.57 -15.85
CA LYS A 131 -3.80 11.83 -15.20
C LYS A 131 -4.01 12.18 -13.73
N PRO A 132 -3.04 11.91 -12.84
CA PRO A 132 -3.08 12.42 -11.46
C PRO A 132 -3.23 13.94 -11.36
N SER A 133 -2.78 14.69 -12.38
CA SER A 133 -2.94 16.15 -12.49
C SER A 133 -4.37 16.60 -12.83
N ASP A 134 -5.20 15.72 -13.38
CA ASP A 134 -6.56 16.06 -13.80
C ASP A 134 -7.54 16.05 -12.61
N VAL A 135 -7.06 15.72 -11.41
CA VAL A 135 -7.85 15.43 -10.20
C VAL A 135 -7.33 16.21 -9.00
N THR A 136 -8.23 16.72 -8.16
CA THR A 136 -7.87 17.30 -6.86
C THR A 136 -7.83 16.21 -5.78
N TRP A 137 -6.63 15.86 -5.32
CA TRP A 137 -6.42 14.86 -4.27
C TRP A 137 -6.58 15.48 -2.88
N VAL A 138 -7.56 15.00 -2.13
CA VAL A 138 -7.88 15.45 -0.76
C VAL A 138 -7.45 14.36 0.22
N ARG A 139 -6.81 14.74 1.32
CA ARG A 139 -6.38 13.80 2.37
C ARG A 139 -7.25 13.92 3.61
N GLY A 140 -7.58 12.79 4.23
CA GLY A 140 -8.39 12.71 5.45
C GLY A 140 -8.35 11.30 6.06
N GLY A 141 -8.84 11.13 7.28
CA GLY A 141 -9.10 9.78 7.80
C GLY A 141 -10.38 9.20 7.20
N TYR A 142 -10.58 7.88 7.36
CA TYR A 142 -11.76 7.20 6.83
C TYR A 142 -13.05 7.68 7.52
N GLU A 143 -13.07 7.65 8.86
CA GLU A 143 -14.23 8.06 9.68
C GLU A 143 -14.02 9.39 10.42
N HIS A 144 -12.77 9.82 10.59
CA HIS A 144 -12.41 10.97 11.44
C HIS A 144 -11.44 11.92 10.71
N PRO A 145 -11.56 13.25 10.87
CA PRO A 145 -10.60 14.21 10.35
C PRO A 145 -9.25 14.13 11.08
N GLY A 146 -8.21 14.74 10.52
CA GLY A 146 -6.91 14.90 11.21
C GLY A 146 -6.01 13.67 11.25
N ARG A 147 -6.23 12.67 10.39
CA ARG A 147 -5.34 11.50 10.25
C ARG A 147 -3.88 11.93 10.05
N ILE A 148 -3.00 11.42 10.91
CA ILE A 148 -1.56 11.62 10.84
C ILE A 148 -0.96 10.63 9.82
N GLU A 149 -0.20 11.11 8.83
CA GLU A 149 0.45 10.25 7.82
C GLU A 149 1.61 9.43 8.41
N LYS A 150 1.86 8.23 7.86
CA LYS A 150 2.98 7.38 8.28
C LYS A 150 4.34 7.93 7.85
N ILE A 151 4.37 8.59 6.69
CA ILE A 151 5.53 9.32 6.18
C ILE A 151 5.12 10.79 6.04
N ALA A 152 5.84 11.70 6.70
CA ALA A 152 5.69 13.13 6.45
C ALA A 152 6.22 13.46 5.04
N ARG A 153 5.44 14.17 4.23
CA ARG A 153 5.92 14.63 2.92
C ARG A 153 6.95 15.75 3.07
N CYS A 154 8.00 15.68 2.26
CA CYS A 154 8.57 16.91 1.70
C CYS A 154 7.58 17.47 0.67
N ASP A 155 7.14 18.70 0.87
CA ASP A 155 6.44 19.44 -0.16
C ASP A 155 7.42 19.76 -1.30
N GLY A 156 7.09 19.33 -2.52
CA GLY A 156 7.88 19.60 -3.73
C GLY A 156 8.55 18.40 -4.43
N CYS A 157 8.60 17.19 -3.86
CA CYS A 157 9.25 16.06 -4.54
C CYS A 157 8.41 15.51 -5.71
N MET A 158 8.66 16.02 -6.92
CA MET A 158 8.11 15.51 -8.18
C MET A 158 9.00 14.35 -8.69
N MET A 159 8.62 13.11 -8.36
CA MET A 159 9.27 11.89 -8.85
C MET A 159 9.07 11.71 -10.37
N ILE A 160 9.97 12.23 -11.19
CA ILE A 160 10.03 11.96 -12.63
C ILE A 160 10.69 10.58 -12.84
N LEU A 161 9.88 9.53 -12.89
CA LEU A 161 10.32 8.17 -13.19
C LEU A 161 10.59 7.98 -14.69
N ARG A 162 11.85 7.66 -15.05
CA ARG A 162 12.25 7.31 -16.42
C ARG A 162 11.82 5.86 -16.73
N ARG A 163 10.85 5.70 -17.66
CA ARG A 163 10.25 4.39 -18.04
C ARG A 163 11.27 3.28 -18.38
N PRO A 164 11.15 2.09 -17.77
CA PRO A 164 11.62 0.82 -18.32
C PRO A 164 10.59 0.22 -19.32
N ARG A 165 11.00 -0.74 -20.15
CA ARG A 165 10.16 -1.35 -21.21
C ARG A 165 9.21 -2.46 -20.68
N ARG A 166 8.05 -2.63 -21.33
CA ARG A 166 6.95 -3.57 -20.99
C ARG A 166 7.26 -5.07 -21.16
N HIS A 167 6.67 -5.90 -20.28
CA HIS A 167 6.05 -7.24 -20.47
C HIS A 167 5.43 -7.68 -19.10
N GLY A 168 4.34 -8.46 -18.96
CA GLY A 168 3.27 -8.82 -19.90
C GLY A 168 2.34 -9.97 -19.42
N SER A 169 1.09 -9.68 -19.00
CA SER A 169 -0.03 -10.64 -18.69
C SER A 169 0.11 -11.56 -17.43
N ALA A 170 -0.92 -12.09 -16.74
CA ALA A 170 -2.38 -11.88 -16.72
C ALA A 170 -3.11 -12.55 -15.49
N ARG A 171 -4.35 -12.11 -15.21
CA ARG A 171 -5.52 -12.81 -14.57
C ARG A 171 -5.55 -13.26 -13.08
N HIS A 172 -6.21 -12.42 -12.28
CA HIS A 172 -7.41 -12.68 -11.42
C HIS A 172 -7.67 -14.02 -10.70
N GLY A 173 -7.85 -13.91 -9.37
CA GLY A 173 -8.75 -14.69 -8.52
C GLY A 173 -9.35 -13.78 -7.44
N SER A 174 -10.57 -14.06 -6.95
CA SER A 174 -11.28 -13.20 -5.96
C SER A 174 -10.72 -13.34 -4.55
N PHE A 175 -10.84 -12.29 -3.71
CA PHE A 175 -11.21 -12.30 -2.27
C PHE A 175 -11.11 -10.86 -1.70
N ARG A 176 -11.48 -10.66 -0.41
CA ARG A 176 -12.13 -9.42 0.06
C ARG A 176 -11.22 -8.24 0.45
N SER A 177 -11.78 -7.05 0.20
CA SER A 177 -11.37 -5.65 0.50
C SER A 177 -10.37 -5.36 1.62
N CYS A 178 -9.37 -4.51 1.32
CA CYS A 178 -8.94 -3.42 2.20
C CYS A 178 -8.21 -2.30 1.41
N THR A 179 -8.97 -1.31 0.90
CA THR A 179 -8.56 0.08 0.58
C THR A 179 -9.81 0.82 0.09
N LEU A 180 -10.25 1.88 0.79
CA LEU A 180 -11.24 2.84 0.26
C LEU A 180 -10.53 4.06 -0.34
N LEU A 181 -10.74 4.30 -1.62
CA LEU A 181 -10.57 5.59 -2.29
C LEU A 181 -11.97 6.19 -2.47
N ALA A 182 -12.27 7.34 -1.87
CA ALA A 182 -13.62 7.92 -1.86
C ALA A 182 -13.69 9.15 -2.77
N CYS A 183 -14.37 9.04 -3.91
CA CYS A 183 -14.60 10.19 -4.80
C CYS A 183 -15.77 11.05 -4.27
N ASP A 184 -15.56 12.38 -4.25
CA ASP A 184 -16.49 13.42 -3.80
C ASP A 184 -17.00 13.29 -2.36
N ALA A 185 -16.05 13.16 -1.42
CA ALA A 185 -16.27 13.64 -0.05
C ALA A 185 -16.16 15.19 -0.03
N LEU A 186 -17.31 15.85 0.15
CA LEU A 186 -17.67 17.28 -0.04
C LEU A 186 -18.28 17.56 -1.43
#